data_AF-A0A1E3GRF2-F1
#
_entry.id   AF-A0A1E3GRF2-F1
#
_cell.length_a   1.000
_cell.length_b   1.000
_cell.length_c   1.000
_cell.angle_alpha   90.00
_cell.angle_beta   90.00
_cell.angle_gamma   90.00
#
_symmetry.space_group_name_H-M   'P 1'
#
loop_
_entity.id
_entity.type
_entity.pdbx_description
1 polymer ?
#
loop_
_entity_poly.entity_id
_entity_poly.type
_entity_poly.pdbx_seq_one_letter_code
_entity_poly.pdbx_strand_id
1 'polypeptide(L)' 'MKLMVFLLGAFLLTACYEDTDVTMHKAGVYKGKEDNHAMSAEERAEVLKQRFNSVQTDR' A
#
# COMPACT_ATOMS: atom_id res chain seq x y z
N MET A 1 27.54 -2.69 -24.98
CA MET A 1 26.13 -2.26 -25.20
C MET A 1 25.13 -3.37 -24.86
N LYS A 2 25.18 -4.56 -25.49
CA LYS A 2 24.26 -5.68 -25.15
C LYS A 2 24.19 -6.03 -23.66
N LEU A 3 25.34 -6.11 -22.98
CA LEU A 3 25.39 -6.42 -21.55
C LEU A 3 24.68 -5.39 -20.66
N MET A 4 24.79 -4.09 -21.01
CA MET A 4 24.10 -3.02 -20.27
C MET A 4 22.59 -3.10 -20.43
N VAL A 5 22.09 -3.50 -21.59
CA VAL A 5 20.65 -3.68 -21.83
C VAL A 5 20.10 -4.82 -20.97
N PHE A 6 20.84 -5.92 -20.83
CA PHE A 6 20.45 -7.02 -19.94
C PHE A 6 20.44 -6.63 -18.47
N LEU A 7 21.46 -5.88 -18.01
CA LEU A 7 21.53 -5.41 -16.63
C LEU A 7 20.39 -4.43 -16.29
N LEU A 8 20.07 -3.52 -17.21
CA LEU A 8 18.97 -2.57 -17.04
C LEU A 8 17.61 -3.29 -17.00
N GLY A 9 17.41 -4.30 -17.86
CA GLY A 9 16.20 -5.12 -17.85
C GLY A 9 16.01 -5.90 -16.55
N ALA A 10 17.09 -6.46 -15.98
CA ALA A 10 17.03 -7.18 -14.71
C ALA A 10 16.64 -6.26 -13.53
N PHE A 11 17.12 -5.01 -13.53
CA PHE A 11 16.83 -4.04 -12.47
C PHE A 11 15.37 -3.54 -12.48
N LEU A 12 14.75 -3.51 -13.66
CA LEU A 12 13.33 -3.13 -13.79
C LEU A 12 12.39 -4.21 -13.25
N LEU A 13 12.80 -5.48 -13.27
CA LEU A 13 12.00 -6.59 -12.75
C LEU A 13 11.90 -6.60 -11.22
N THR A 14 12.85 -6.00 -10.51
CA THR A 14 12.83 -5.91 -9.03
C THR A 14 11.95 -4.77 -8.52
N ALA A 15 11.58 -3.80 -9.38
CA ALA A 15 10.78 -2.64 -8.98
C ALA A 15 9.27 -2.93 -8.80
N CYS A 16 8.79 -4.11 -9.20
CA CYS A 16 7.37 -4.46 -9.10
C CYS A 16 6.96 -5.11 -7.78
N TYR A 17 7.92 -5.45 -6.90
CA TYR A 17 7.65 -6.02 -5.59
C TYR A 17 8.05 -5.03 -4.50
N GLU A 18 7.08 -4.26 -4.02
CA GLU A 18 7.27 -3.39 -2.85
C GLU A 18 7.37 -4.21 -1.54
N ASP A 19 6.74 -5.39 -1.52
CA ASP A 19 6.86 -6.41 -0.47
C ASP A 19 6.81 -7.82 -1.10
N THR A 20 7.71 -8.70 -0.69
CA THR A 20 7.71 -10.13 -1.11
C THR A 20 6.84 -11.00 -0.22
N ASP A 21 6.36 -10.44 0.90
CA ASP A 21 5.43 -11.12 1.79
C ASP A 21 4.07 -11.22 1.11
N VAL A 22 3.76 -12.42 0.63
CA VAL A 22 2.42 -12.74 0.14
C VAL A 22 1.48 -12.63 1.33
N THR A 23 0.50 -11.74 1.24
CA THR A 23 -0.44 -11.43 2.32
C THR A 23 -1.42 -12.59 2.53
N MET A 24 -0.93 -13.77 2.93
CA MET A 24 -1.76 -14.94 3.21
C MET A 24 -2.75 -14.55 4.30
N HIS A 25 -4.05 -14.57 3.97
CA HIS A 25 -5.07 -14.15 4.91
C HIS A 25 -4.93 -14.96 6.21
N LYS A 26 -4.85 -14.25 7.34
CA LYS A 26 -4.96 -14.84 8.67
C LYS A 26 -6.19 -14.23 9.32
N ALA A 27 -7.09 -15.09 9.79
CA ALA A 27 -8.31 -14.64 10.46
C ALA A 27 -7.94 -13.74 11.66
N GLY A 28 -8.56 -12.57 11.74
CA GLY A 28 -8.32 -11.61 12.82
C GLY A 28 -7.01 -10.82 12.75
N VAL A 29 -6.21 -10.96 11.68
CA VAL A 29 -4.94 -10.22 11.52
C VAL A 29 -5.07 -9.17 10.42
N TYR A 30 -5.01 -7.90 10.81
CA TYR A 30 -4.82 -6.80 9.87
C TYR A 30 -3.35 -6.78 9.42
N LYS A 31 -3.12 -6.89 8.10
CA LYS A 31 -1.78 -6.93 7.50
C LYS A 31 -1.38 -5.62 6.82
N GLY A 32 -2.19 -4.58 6.96
CA GLY A 32 -1.82 -3.23 6.50
C GLY A 32 -0.81 -2.59 7.45
N LYS A 33 -0.24 -1.45 7.02
CA LYS A 33 0.62 -0.61 7.88
C LYS A 33 -0.15 -0.21 9.14
N GLU A 34 0.56 -0.05 10.26
CA GLU A 34 -0.04 0.43 11.49
C GLU A 34 -0.74 1.78 11.25
N ASP A 35 -2.03 1.83 11.56
CA ASP A 35 -2.88 3.00 11.33
C ASP A 35 -3.01 3.78 12.64
N ASN A 36 -2.01 4.64 12.88
CA ASN A 36 -1.92 5.42 14.11
C ASN A 36 -2.92 6.59 14.10
N HIS A 37 -4.06 6.41 14.77
CA HIS A 37 -5.05 7.48 14.99
C HIS A 37 -4.96 8.04 16.41
N ALA A 38 -3.82 8.65 16.75
CA ALA A 38 -3.64 9.40 18.00
C ALA A 38 -4.26 10.80 17.90
N MET A 39 -5.53 10.87 17.51
CA MET A 39 -6.26 12.12 17.27
C MET A 39 -7.50 12.21 18.18
N SER A 40 -7.97 13.44 18.39
CA SER A 40 -9.29 13.70 19.00
C SER A 40 -10.43 13.04 18.20
N ALA A 41 -11.61 12.93 18.81
CA ALA A 41 -12.75 12.28 18.15
C ALA A 41 -13.17 13.01 16.87
N GLU A 42 -13.15 14.35 16.91
CA GLU A 42 -13.51 15.24 15.81
C GLU A 42 -12.53 15.12 14.64
N GLU A 43 -11.23 15.17 14.92
CA GLU A 43 -10.18 15.02 13.91
C GLU A 43 -10.22 13.65 13.24
N ARG A 44 -10.45 12.60 14.04
CA ARG A 44 -10.61 11.24 13.53
C ARG A 44 -11.81 11.12 12.59
N ALA A 45 -12.93 11.77 12.92
CA ALA A 45 -14.13 11.75 12.08
C ALA A 45 -13.86 12.37 10.69
N GLU A 46 -13.12 13.48 10.64
CA GLU A 46 -12.80 14.13 9.36
C GLU A 46 -11.85 13.29 8.50
N VAL A 47 -10.81 12.69 9.11
CA VAL A 47 -9.89 11.79 8.41
C VAL A 47 -10.62 10.57 7.84
N LEU A 48 -11.53 9.97 8.62
CA LEU A 48 -12.32 8.82 8.16
C LEU A 48 -13.26 9.21 7.01
N LYS A 49 -13.88 10.39 7.07
CA LYS A 49 -14.73 10.91 5.98
C LYS A 49 -13.95 11.11 4.68
N GLN A 50 -12.75 11.66 4.75
CA GLN A 50 -11.88 11.84 3.57
C GLN A 50 -11.49 10.49 2.95
N ARG A 51 -11.05 9.53 3.79
CA ARG A 51 -10.69 8.18 3.35
C ARG A 51 -11.87 7.43 2.73
N PHE A 52 -13.07 7.59 3.29
CA PHE A 52 -14.29 6.99 2.75
C PHE A 52 -14.57 7.51 1.33
N ASN A 53 -14.45 8.82 1.11
CA ASN A 53 -14.71 9.42 -0.19
C ASN A 53 -13.62 9.11 -1.24
N SER A 54 -12.37 8.84 -0.84
CA SER A 54 -11.28 8.57 -1.78
C SER A 54 -11.34 7.19 -2.45
N VAL A 55 -12.07 6.23 -1.87
CA VAL A 55 -12.18 4.86 -2.38
C VAL A 55 -13.49 4.58 -3.13
N GLN A 56 -14.37 5.57 -3.21
CA GLN A 56 -15.66 5.47 -3.90
C GLN A 56 -15.44 5.81 -5.39
N THR A 57 -14.82 4.90 -6.14
CA THR A 57 -14.59 5.07 -7.59
C THR A 57 -15.84 4.82 -8.45
N ASP A 58 -16.94 4.39 -7.83
CA ASP A 58 -18.19 3.96 -8.48
C ASP A 58 -19.36 4.92 -8.17
N ARG A 59 -19.11 6.24 -8.23
CA ARG A 59 -20.16 7.27 -8.19
C ARG A 59 -20.23 8.02 -9.50
#